data_AF-A0A845XH11-F1
#
_entry.id   AF-A0A845XH11-F1
#
_cell.length_a   1.000
_cell.length_b   1.000
_cell.length_c   1.000
_cell.angle_alpha   90.00
_cell.angle_beta   90.00
_cell.angle_gamma   90.00
#
_symmetry.space_group_name_H-M   'P 1'
#
loop_
_entity.id
_entity.type
_entity.pdbx_description
1 polymer ?
#
loop_
_entity_poly.entity_id
_entity_poly.type
_entity_poly.pdbx_seq_one_letter_code
_entity_poly.pdbx_strand_id
1 'polypeptide(L)'
;MTRIEAENLSSITNFVTTPNPDASGGALISLFDAVNNTAFPPGTASTSFNQPTGSYEVIIGIFDEIDGESTIDVRIGSTVFPTITLNNPASTASGIPEASTFVPLQISSSTFIRNGDLIEVKGTADGDEFIRFDYIEFNLTNELPIAVDDTATTTEDTTVNINVLDNDTDTEGDSTLTVISDPSNGSAVVDDNGTPDDLTDDVITYTPNPDYNGPDSFTYQLNDGVNPADTATVNITVTPVNDAPDGTAVVNNNGTLDNTNDDVITDTPDPDFSGNDSLIDQVSDGNGGLDTATVDITVNSIPTFVPSTLTQNPNNTFTITSDTTGNAQLLFTFISRNATNVNEIGVFVTDNDQGTVNGIAPGQEGYVEAALSNAQTIFSVLLNPEDSGQTSRLINNFDVGDQLGFYLVQNSTREAVLAGENVSVFFGDAAFNSDGLDHIQTETNSDGVLTLNFEDADDQDFDDLVVTVQDASALTPTVGIGSPQIQGQVELLDLTDVTGTVTPEFVVSSQAVFENSFGFYQVDDASGKIGNLNPGDAGYAELAVSNQVDLASGLSGGVLLAPFLIANGTVEEFLTQNPTNQQGSGLNAYFSFLPANPDQFDHVRLLGDNQFSFEDTFGGGDLDYDDLVVEVIF
;
A
#
# COMPACT_ATOMS: atom_id res chain seq x y z
N MET A 1 -37.95 -54.62 -18.68
CA MET A 1 -39.02 -55.51 -19.16
C MET A 1 -38.96 -56.81 -18.37
N THR A 2 -40.02 -57.11 -17.63
CA THR A 2 -40.11 -58.32 -16.81
C THR A 2 -41.42 -59.02 -17.08
N ARG A 3 -41.35 -60.32 -17.38
CA ARG A 3 -42.52 -61.16 -17.66
C ARG A 3 -42.69 -62.20 -16.57
N ILE A 4 -43.90 -62.27 -16.00
CA ILE A 4 -44.32 -63.33 -15.09
C ILE A 4 -45.16 -64.31 -15.90
N GLU A 5 -44.56 -65.43 -16.27
CA GLU A 5 -45.28 -66.54 -16.93
C GLU A 5 -46.33 -67.15 -15.98
N ALA A 6 -47.41 -67.68 -16.54
CA ALA A 6 -48.54 -68.20 -15.78
C ALA A 6 -48.12 -69.29 -14.79
N GLU A 7 -47.16 -70.15 -15.16
CA GLU A 7 -46.61 -71.18 -14.28
C GLU A 7 -45.92 -70.65 -13.02
N ASN A 8 -45.51 -69.39 -13.02
CA ASN A 8 -44.83 -68.73 -11.89
C ASN A 8 -45.80 -68.02 -10.93
N LEU A 9 -47.11 -68.08 -11.18
CA LEU A 9 -48.11 -67.69 -10.18
C LEU A 9 -48.20 -68.79 -9.12
N SER A 10 -47.85 -68.43 -7.89
CA SER A 10 -47.54 -69.39 -6.83
C SER A 10 -48.75 -69.84 -6.01
N SER A 11 -49.80 -69.01 -5.93
CA SER A 11 -51.02 -69.32 -5.18
C SER A 11 -52.21 -69.41 -6.13
N ILE A 12 -52.63 -70.62 -6.46
CA ILE A 12 -53.69 -70.91 -7.44
C ILE A 12 -54.88 -71.59 -6.74
N THR A 13 -56.09 -71.03 -6.92
CA THR A 13 -57.36 -71.59 -6.45
C THR A 13 -58.35 -71.68 -7.61
N ASN A 14 -59.00 -72.83 -7.80
CA ASN A 14 -59.96 -73.18 -8.87
C ASN A 14 -59.43 -73.13 -10.32
N PHE A 15 -58.35 -72.41 -10.56
CA PHE A 15 -57.55 -72.46 -11.79
C PHE A 15 -56.71 -73.75 -11.87
N VAL A 16 -56.35 -74.16 -13.09
CA VAL A 16 -55.50 -75.31 -13.38
C VAL A 16 -54.37 -74.90 -14.31
N THR A 17 -53.13 -75.21 -13.96
CA THR A 17 -51.98 -75.04 -14.86
C THR A 17 -51.93 -76.20 -15.85
N THR A 18 -51.95 -75.90 -17.15
CA THR A 18 -51.89 -76.88 -18.23
C THR A 18 -50.61 -76.69 -19.06
N PRO A 19 -49.82 -77.75 -19.29
CA PRO A 19 -48.68 -77.66 -20.20
C PRO A 19 -49.14 -77.26 -21.61
N ASN A 20 -48.47 -76.26 -22.17
CA ASN A 20 -48.62 -75.82 -23.55
C ASN A 20 -47.24 -75.45 -24.11
N PRO A 21 -46.62 -76.26 -24.98
CA PRO A 21 -45.29 -76.00 -25.51
C PRO A 21 -45.20 -74.71 -26.34
N ASP A 22 -46.34 -74.15 -26.76
CA ASP A 22 -46.42 -72.94 -27.55
C ASP A 22 -46.66 -71.67 -26.70
N ALA A 23 -46.79 -71.82 -25.37
CA ALA A 23 -46.83 -70.72 -24.39
C ALA A 23 -45.41 -70.33 -23.97
N SER A 24 -45.16 -69.07 -23.57
CA SER A 24 -43.80 -68.56 -23.30
C SER A 24 -43.13 -69.16 -22.05
N GLY A 25 -43.91 -69.76 -21.15
CA GLY A 25 -43.42 -70.60 -20.06
C GLY A 25 -43.58 -72.11 -20.31
N GLY A 26 -44.08 -72.55 -21.47
CA GLY A 26 -44.42 -73.95 -21.69
C GLY A 26 -45.69 -74.41 -20.96
N ALA A 27 -46.43 -73.49 -20.31
CA ALA A 27 -47.68 -73.74 -19.62
C ALA A 27 -48.55 -72.47 -19.58
N LEU A 28 -49.86 -72.67 -19.48
CA LEU A 28 -50.86 -71.62 -19.29
C LEU A 28 -51.74 -71.97 -18.09
N ILE A 29 -52.41 -70.97 -17.51
CA ILE A 29 -53.44 -71.21 -16.49
C ILE A 29 -54.81 -71.15 -17.15
N SER A 30 -55.60 -72.19 -16.88
CA SER A 30 -56.96 -72.37 -17.39
C SER A 30 -58.00 -72.40 -16.27
N LEU A 31 -59.15 -71.77 -16.50
CA LEU A 31 -60.40 -72.09 -15.80
C LEU A 31 -61.31 -72.83 -16.80
N PHE A 32 -61.90 -73.97 -16.43
CA PHE A 32 -62.67 -74.81 -17.35
C PHE A 32 -63.90 -75.46 -16.70
N ASP A 33 -65.05 -75.49 -17.40
CA ASP A 33 -66.12 -76.47 -17.19
C ASP A 33 -66.16 -77.47 -18.36
N ALA A 34 -65.80 -78.72 -18.09
CA ALA A 34 -65.74 -79.75 -19.12
C ALA A 34 -67.04 -80.50 -19.39
N VAL A 35 -68.03 -80.46 -18.50
CA VAL A 35 -69.11 -81.47 -18.60
C VAL A 35 -70.47 -81.09 -18.01
N ASN A 36 -70.66 -80.05 -17.18
CA ASN A 36 -71.89 -79.99 -16.37
C ASN A 36 -72.77 -78.73 -16.43
N ASN A 37 -72.40 -77.65 -17.15
CA ASN A 37 -73.25 -76.45 -17.28
C ASN A 37 -73.73 -75.93 -15.90
N THR A 38 -72.77 -75.83 -14.96
CA THR A 38 -72.99 -75.26 -13.62
C THR A 38 -71.96 -74.18 -13.39
N ALA A 39 -72.39 -73.02 -12.88
CA ALA A 39 -71.49 -71.90 -12.56
C ALA A 39 -70.30 -72.37 -11.69
N PHE A 40 -69.09 -72.33 -12.26
CA PHE A 40 -67.87 -72.65 -11.54
C PHE A 40 -67.56 -71.52 -10.54
N PRO A 41 -67.04 -71.82 -9.34
CA PRO A 41 -66.56 -70.76 -8.46
C PRO A 41 -65.42 -69.98 -9.15
N PRO A 42 -65.35 -68.65 -9.00
CA PRO A 42 -64.27 -67.85 -9.58
C PRO A 42 -62.88 -68.41 -9.26
N GLY A 43 -62.00 -68.36 -10.26
CA GLY A 43 -60.58 -68.66 -10.12
C GLY A 43 -59.82 -67.50 -9.49
N THR A 44 -58.77 -67.78 -8.73
CA THR A 44 -57.81 -66.76 -8.29
C THR A 44 -56.40 -67.31 -8.38
N ALA A 45 -55.51 -66.57 -9.04
CA ALA A 45 -54.08 -66.86 -9.11
C ALA A 45 -53.32 -65.62 -8.63
N SER A 46 -52.30 -65.80 -7.79
CA SER A 46 -51.52 -64.69 -7.26
C SER A 46 -50.05 -64.99 -7.04
N THR A 47 -49.25 -63.92 -6.99
CA THR A 47 -47.82 -63.93 -6.65
C THR A 47 -47.37 -62.57 -6.12
N SER A 48 -46.16 -62.46 -5.57
CA SER A 48 -45.58 -61.16 -5.20
C SER A 48 -44.81 -60.55 -6.37
N PHE A 49 -44.90 -59.24 -6.53
CA PHE A 49 -44.09 -58.50 -7.48
C PHE A 49 -42.66 -58.35 -6.94
N ASN A 50 -41.69 -58.95 -7.63
CA ASN A 50 -40.30 -58.98 -7.19
C ASN A 50 -39.39 -58.18 -8.14
N GLN A 51 -39.78 -56.94 -8.44
CA GLN A 51 -39.03 -56.01 -9.30
C GLN A 51 -38.83 -54.68 -8.56
N PRO A 52 -38.01 -53.75 -9.08
CA PRO A 52 -37.90 -52.41 -8.52
C PRO A 52 -39.27 -51.74 -8.31
N THR A 53 -39.32 -50.82 -7.35
CA THR A 53 -40.53 -50.01 -7.17
C THR A 53 -40.54 -48.94 -8.26
N GLY A 54 -41.64 -48.78 -8.99
CA GLY A 54 -41.74 -47.76 -10.05
C GLY A 54 -43.04 -47.87 -10.84
N SER A 55 -43.19 -47.05 -11.87
CA SER A 55 -44.35 -47.12 -12.76
C SER A 55 -44.14 -48.13 -13.89
N TYR A 56 -45.16 -48.95 -14.15
CA TYR A 56 -45.10 -50.00 -15.17
C TYR A 56 -46.28 -49.91 -16.13
N GLU A 57 -46.02 -50.08 -17.41
CA GLU A 57 -46.99 -50.56 -18.37
C GLU A 57 -47.24 -52.04 -18.05
N VAL A 58 -48.51 -52.41 -17.95
CA VAL A 58 -48.94 -53.76 -17.60
C VAL A 58 -49.69 -54.34 -18.79
N ILE A 59 -49.19 -55.46 -19.31
CA ILE A 59 -49.78 -56.19 -20.43
C ILE A 59 -50.09 -57.61 -19.95
N ILE A 60 -51.23 -58.15 -20.36
CA ILE A 60 -51.55 -59.57 -20.14
C ILE A 60 -51.58 -60.29 -21.48
N GLY A 61 -50.96 -61.47 -21.54
CA GLY A 61 -51.12 -62.38 -22.66
C GLY A 61 -52.35 -63.25 -22.47
N ILE A 62 -53.42 -62.93 -23.18
CA ILE A 62 -54.67 -63.68 -23.14
C ILE A 62 -54.89 -64.45 -24.44
N PHE A 63 -55.62 -65.54 -24.34
CA PHE A 63 -56.18 -66.23 -25.48
C PHE A 63 -57.65 -65.86 -25.64
N ASP A 64 -58.08 -65.68 -26.89
CA ASP A 64 -59.42 -65.19 -27.21
C ASP A 64 -60.47 -66.31 -27.23
N GLU A 65 -61.59 -66.09 -26.55
CA GLU A 65 -62.68 -67.06 -26.40
C GLU A 65 -63.68 -67.00 -27.59
N ILE A 66 -64.56 -68.00 -27.69
CA ILE A 66 -65.46 -68.19 -28.85
C ILE A 66 -66.66 -67.22 -28.79
N ASP A 67 -67.04 -66.80 -27.59
CA ASP A 67 -68.08 -65.85 -27.22
C ASP A 67 -67.68 -65.06 -25.97
N GLY A 68 -68.56 -64.18 -25.51
CA GLY A 68 -68.18 -62.85 -25.03
C GLY A 68 -68.49 -62.51 -23.58
N GLU A 69 -68.63 -63.47 -22.66
CA GLU A 69 -69.16 -63.21 -21.32
C GLU A 69 -68.21 -63.57 -20.15
N SER A 70 -67.12 -64.32 -20.39
CA SER A 70 -66.03 -64.52 -19.42
C SER A 70 -65.33 -63.21 -19.02
N THR A 71 -64.95 -63.11 -17.75
CA THR A 71 -64.30 -61.91 -17.21
C THR A 71 -63.00 -62.20 -16.46
N ILE A 72 -62.06 -61.26 -16.59
CA ILE A 72 -60.82 -61.21 -15.82
C ILE A 72 -60.76 -59.90 -15.03
N ASP A 73 -60.47 -60.01 -13.74
CA ASP A 73 -60.09 -58.90 -12.88
C ASP A 73 -58.60 -59.00 -12.55
N VAL A 74 -57.86 -57.92 -12.78
CA VAL A 74 -56.47 -57.80 -12.34
C VAL A 74 -56.41 -56.82 -11.17
N ARG A 75 -55.68 -57.20 -10.14
CA ARG A 75 -55.36 -56.34 -9.00
C ARG A 75 -53.86 -56.41 -8.71
N ILE A 76 -53.24 -55.26 -8.50
CA ILE A 76 -51.83 -55.15 -8.12
C ILE A 76 -51.74 -54.27 -6.88
N GLY A 77 -51.28 -54.83 -5.77
CA GLY A 77 -51.24 -54.15 -4.47
C GLY A 77 -52.63 -53.67 -4.03
N SER A 78 -52.81 -52.35 -3.96
CA SER A 78 -54.10 -51.69 -3.71
C SER A 78 -54.88 -51.30 -4.97
N THR A 79 -54.24 -51.35 -6.14
CA THR A 79 -54.82 -50.91 -7.42
C THR A 79 -55.68 -52.01 -8.01
N VAL A 80 -56.93 -51.70 -8.31
CA VAL A 80 -57.88 -52.60 -8.99
C VAL A 80 -58.09 -52.07 -10.40
N PHE A 81 -57.78 -52.88 -11.41
CA PHE A 81 -57.97 -52.52 -12.81
C PHE A 81 -59.41 -52.79 -13.26
N PRO A 82 -59.91 -52.13 -14.32
CA PRO A 82 -61.21 -52.43 -14.87
C PRO A 82 -61.35 -53.91 -15.21
N THR A 83 -62.51 -54.49 -14.92
CA THR A 83 -62.86 -55.85 -15.35
C THR A 83 -62.79 -55.92 -16.86
N ILE A 84 -62.09 -56.93 -17.37
CA ILE A 84 -61.94 -57.21 -18.79
C ILE A 84 -62.92 -58.30 -19.16
N THR A 85 -63.79 -58.01 -20.11
CA THR A 85 -64.61 -59.01 -20.77
C THR A 85 -63.86 -59.54 -21.99
N LEU A 86 -63.69 -60.86 -22.06
CA LEU A 86 -63.06 -61.53 -23.20
C LEU A 86 -64.12 -61.71 -24.29
N ASN A 87 -63.98 -61.10 -25.48
CA ASN A 87 -64.99 -61.15 -26.55
C ASN A 87 -64.44 -60.78 -27.94
N ASN A 88 -63.59 -61.60 -28.55
CA ASN A 88 -63.13 -61.37 -29.92
C ASN A 88 -62.69 -62.66 -30.69
N PRO A 89 -63.63 -63.45 -31.20
CA PRO A 89 -63.37 -64.84 -31.62
C PRO A 89 -62.32 -65.01 -32.72
N ALA A 90 -61.33 -65.88 -32.46
CA ALA A 90 -60.68 -66.67 -33.52
C ALA A 90 -61.51 -67.94 -33.74
N SER A 91 -62.14 -68.05 -34.90
CA SER A 91 -63.28 -68.95 -35.19
C SER A 91 -63.04 -70.48 -35.20
N THR A 92 -62.01 -71.02 -34.51
CA THR A 92 -61.72 -72.47 -34.52
C THR A 92 -61.17 -73.09 -33.21
N ALA A 93 -61.33 -72.44 -32.05
CA ALA A 93 -60.62 -72.83 -30.82
C ALA A 93 -61.24 -73.99 -30.00
N SER A 94 -61.18 -75.24 -30.49
CA SER A 94 -61.52 -76.43 -29.70
C SER A 94 -60.29 -77.18 -29.13
N GLY A 95 -59.08 -76.62 -29.25
CA GLY A 95 -57.80 -77.25 -28.88
C GLY A 95 -56.92 -76.42 -27.94
N ILE A 96 -55.75 -76.97 -27.57
CA ILE A 96 -54.66 -76.22 -26.92
C ILE A 96 -54.24 -75.11 -27.90
N PRO A 97 -54.13 -73.85 -27.44
CA PRO A 97 -53.92 -72.72 -28.33
C PRO A 97 -52.46 -72.64 -28.79
N GLU A 98 -52.24 -72.41 -30.09
CA GLU A 98 -50.92 -72.19 -30.68
C GLU A 98 -50.38 -70.79 -30.29
N ALA A 99 -49.07 -70.60 -30.28
CA ALA A 99 -48.41 -69.35 -29.84
C ALA A 99 -48.98 -68.09 -30.51
N SER A 100 -49.29 -68.19 -31.80
CA SER A 100 -49.80 -67.06 -32.61
C SER A 100 -51.22 -66.62 -32.28
N THR A 101 -51.90 -67.32 -31.36
CA THR A 101 -53.29 -67.04 -30.99
C THR A 101 -53.42 -66.26 -29.68
N PHE A 102 -52.32 -66.06 -28.95
CA PHE A 102 -52.28 -65.17 -27.81
C PHE A 102 -52.17 -63.71 -28.26
N VAL A 103 -53.03 -62.86 -27.71
CA VAL A 103 -53.05 -61.43 -28.00
C VAL A 103 -52.57 -60.67 -26.76
N PRO A 104 -51.58 -59.77 -26.90
CA PRO A 104 -51.22 -58.88 -25.80
C PRO A 104 -52.34 -57.86 -25.59
N LEU A 105 -52.91 -57.86 -24.39
CA LEU A 105 -53.91 -56.88 -23.97
C LEU A 105 -53.29 -55.94 -22.94
N GLN A 106 -53.26 -54.65 -23.27
CA GLN A 106 -52.76 -53.63 -22.35
C GLN A 106 -53.78 -53.39 -21.22
N ILE A 107 -53.39 -53.71 -20.00
CA ILE A 107 -54.17 -53.49 -18.77
C ILE A 107 -54.05 -52.04 -18.31
N SER A 108 -52.83 -51.50 -18.37
CA SER A 108 -52.52 -50.11 -18.05
C SER A 108 -51.32 -49.65 -18.85
N SER A 109 -51.34 -48.41 -19.32
CA SER A 109 -50.18 -47.78 -19.98
C SER A 109 -49.14 -47.27 -18.99
N SER A 110 -49.50 -47.09 -17.73
CA SER A 110 -48.59 -46.75 -16.63
C SER A 110 -49.31 -46.93 -15.29
N THR A 111 -48.70 -47.62 -14.34
CA THR A 111 -49.22 -47.77 -12.98
C THR A 111 -48.08 -47.97 -12.00
N PHE A 112 -48.09 -47.24 -10.87
CA PHE A 112 -47.06 -47.38 -9.84
C PHE A 112 -47.22 -48.68 -9.06
N ILE A 113 -46.17 -49.49 -9.00
CA ILE A 113 -46.12 -50.80 -8.34
C ILE A 113 -44.90 -50.83 -7.41
N ARG A 114 -45.08 -51.27 -6.17
CA ARG A 114 -43.98 -51.44 -5.21
C ARG A 114 -43.42 -52.85 -5.24
N ASN A 115 -42.13 -52.97 -4.97
CA ASN A 115 -41.54 -54.27 -4.65
C ASN A 115 -42.31 -54.91 -3.48
N GLY A 116 -42.75 -56.15 -3.67
CA GLY A 116 -43.55 -56.92 -2.72
C GLY A 116 -45.07 -56.75 -2.88
N ASP A 117 -45.57 -55.89 -3.77
CA ASP A 117 -47.00 -55.77 -4.02
C ASP A 117 -47.60 -57.11 -4.50
N LEU A 118 -48.78 -57.46 -3.99
CA LEU A 118 -49.49 -58.68 -4.39
C LEU A 118 -50.11 -58.48 -5.78
N ILE A 119 -49.74 -59.33 -6.73
CA ILE A 119 -50.41 -59.44 -8.03
C ILE A 119 -51.46 -60.53 -7.91
N GLU A 120 -52.70 -60.19 -8.22
CA GLU A 120 -53.85 -61.09 -8.16
C GLU A 120 -54.65 -61.01 -9.46
N VAL A 121 -54.87 -62.17 -10.08
CA VAL A 121 -55.74 -62.35 -11.25
C VAL A 121 -56.93 -63.18 -10.83
N LYS A 122 -58.14 -62.68 -11.07
CA LYS A 122 -59.40 -63.42 -10.85
C LYS A 122 -60.09 -63.65 -12.18
N GLY A 123 -60.53 -64.88 -12.40
CA GLY A 123 -61.29 -65.25 -13.59
C GLY A 123 -62.67 -65.74 -13.21
N THR A 124 -63.70 -65.31 -13.94
CA THR A 124 -65.07 -65.83 -13.84
C THR A 124 -65.51 -66.31 -15.22
N ALA A 125 -65.65 -67.63 -15.36
CA ALA A 125 -66.21 -68.25 -16.56
C ALA A 125 -67.75 -68.21 -16.51
N ASP A 126 -68.38 -68.12 -17.67
CA ASP A 126 -69.84 -68.01 -17.87
C ASP A 126 -70.59 -69.34 -18.04
N GLY A 127 -69.87 -70.46 -18.10
CA GLY A 127 -70.43 -71.81 -17.99
C GLY A 127 -70.30 -72.67 -19.24
N ASP A 128 -69.96 -72.08 -20.39
CA ASP A 128 -69.71 -72.80 -21.65
C ASP A 128 -68.25 -72.61 -22.17
N GLU A 129 -67.41 -71.76 -21.55
CA GLU A 129 -66.07 -71.39 -22.05
C GLU A 129 -64.85 -71.61 -21.11
N PHE A 130 -63.64 -71.30 -21.63
CA PHE A 130 -62.33 -71.46 -20.98
C PHE A 130 -61.56 -70.14 -20.86
N ILE A 131 -61.30 -69.67 -19.63
CA ILE A 131 -60.33 -68.58 -19.41
C ILE A 131 -58.92 -69.13 -19.54
N ARG A 132 -58.11 -68.58 -20.46
CA ARG A 132 -56.69 -68.95 -20.63
C ARG A 132 -55.79 -67.73 -20.67
N PHE A 133 -54.82 -67.69 -19.77
CA PHE A 133 -53.76 -66.69 -19.79
C PHE A 133 -52.37 -67.34 -19.78
N ASP A 134 -51.45 -66.70 -20.49
CA ASP A 134 -50.07 -67.16 -20.65
C ASP A 134 -49.12 -66.37 -19.73
N TYR A 135 -49.27 -65.05 -19.64
CA TYR A 135 -48.33 -64.22 -18.87
C TYR A 135 -48.90 -62.87 -18.46
N ILE A 136 -48.22 -62.23 -17.51
CA ILE A 136 -48.32 -60.79 -17.26
C ILE A 136 -46.94 -60.18 -17.48
N GLU A 137 -46.88 -59.16 -18.33
CA GLU A 137 -45.67 -58.41 -18.64
C GLU A 137 -45.73 -57.04 -17.98
N PHE A 138 -44.60 -56.66 -17.39
CA PHE A 138 -44.36 -55.41 -16.70
C PHE A 138 -43.21 -54.69 -17.40
N ASN A 139 -43.55 -53.64 -18.11
CA ASN A 139 -42.60 -52.77 -18.79
C ASN A 139 -42.44 -51.52 -17.94
N LEU A 140 -41.30 -51.39 -17.28
CA LEU A 140 -40.98 -50.18 -16.50
C LEU A 140 -41.15 -48.98 -17.43
N THR A 141 -42.05 -48.08 -17.07
CA THR A 141 -42.23 -46.82 -17.77
C THR A 141 -41.23 -45.86 -17.20
N ASN A 142 -40.42 -45.31 -18.08
CA ASN A 142 -39.47 -44.28 -17.74
C ASN A 142 -40.19 -43.06 -17.15
N GLU A 143 -39.91 -42.70 -15.90
CA GLU A 143 -40.42 -41.51 -15.23
C GLU A 143 -39.51 -40.30 -15.51
N LEU A 144 -40.03 -39.09 -15.31
CA LEU A 144 -39.21 -37.88 -15.47
C LEU A 144 -38.21 -37.79 -14.31
N PRO A 145 -36.93 -37.47 -14.56
CA PRO A 145 -36.03 -37.08 -13.48
C PRO A 145 -36.53 -35.77 -12.88
N ILE A 146 -36.31 -35.60 -11.58
CA ILE A 146 -36.62 -34.38 -10.83
C ILE A 146 -35.33 -33.88 -10.22
N ALA A 147 -34.89 -32.69 -10.64
CA ALA A 147 -33.74 -31.99 -10.08
C ALA A 147 -34.21 -30.84 -9.17
N VAL A 148 -33.56 -30.63 -8.02
CA VAL A 148 -33.95 -29.66 -7.00
C VAL A 148 -32.78 -28.75 -6.67
N ASP A 149 -33.02 -27.44 -6.61
CA ASP A 149 -31.97 -26.44 -6.33
C ASP A 149 -31.19 -26.70 -5.03
N ASP A 150 -29.88 -26.43 -5.08
CA ASP A 150 -28.94 -26.66 -3.99
C ASP A 150 -28.25 -25.38 -3.51
N THR A 151 -27.57 -25.52 -2.36
CA THR A 151 -26.69 -24.48 -1.82
C THR A 151 -25.39 -25.07 -1.28
N ALA A 152 -24.27 -24.37 -1.48
CA ALA A 152 -22.98 -24.74 -0.91
C ALA A 152 -22.26 -23.51 -0.34
N THR A 153 -21.30 -23.75 0.56
CA THR A 153 -20.42 -22.72 1.10
C THR A 153 -19.00 -23.27 1.19
N THR A 154 -18.03 -22.48 0.74
CA THR A 154 -16.61 -22.80 0.85
C THR A 154 -15.82 -21.52 1.12
N THR A 155 -14.61 -21.64 1.63
CA THR A 155 -13.64 -20.54 1.66
C THR A 155 -13.04 -20.34 0.27
N GLU A 156 -12.53 -19.15 -0.03
CA GLU A 156 -11.73 -18.95 -1.24
C GLU A 156 -10.55 -19.94 -1.28
N ASP A 157 -10.07 -20.22 -2.49
CA ASP A 157 -9.03 -21.21 -2.81
C ASP A 157 -9.29 -22.65 -2.30
N THR A 158 -10.50 -22.93 -1.83
CA THR A 158 -10.86 -24.22 -1.26
C THR A 158 -11.93 -24.90 -2.10
N THR A 159 -11.55 -26.02 -2.71
CA THR A 159 -12.47 -26.90 -3.43
C THR A 159 -13.49 -27.54 -2.48
N VAL A 160 -14.73 -27.71 -2.94
CA VAL A 160 -15.82 -28.37 -2.20
C VAL A 160 -16.56 -29.37 -3.09
N ASN A 161 -16.91 -30.53 -2.52
CA ASN A 161 -17.77 -31.52 -3.16
C ASN A 161 -19.23 -31.27 -2.74
N ILE A 162 -20.14 -31.22 -3.71
CA ILE A 162 -21.55 -30.90 -3.54
C ILE A 162 -22.37 -32.12 -3.95
N ASN A 163 -23.09 -32.70 -2.98
CA ASN A 163 -23.97 -33.86 -3.18
C ASN A 163 -25.32 -33.41 -3.75
N VAL A 164 -25.34 -32.99 -5.01
CA VAL A 164 -26.56 -32.49 -5.67
C VAL A 164 -27.65 -33.54 -5.81
N LEU A 165 -27.33 -34.82 -5.66
CA LEU A 165 -28.28 -35.91 -5.81
C LEU A 165 -29.07 -36.24 -4.52
N ASP A 166 -28.71 -35.65 -3.37
CA ASP A 166 -29.32 -35.97 -2.06
C ASP A 166 -30.82 -35.59 -1.99
N ASN A 167 -31.25 -34.61 -2.79
CA ASN A 167 -32.61 -34.08 -2.88
C ASN A 167 -33.28 -34.34 -4.25
N ASP A 168 -32.58 -34.96 -5.18
CA ASP A 168 -33.06 -35.30 -6.51
C ASP A 168 -33.73 -36.67 -6.54
N THR A 169 -34.57 -36.90 -7.54
CA THR A 169 -35.20 -38.22 -7.73
C THR A 169 -35.28 -38.63 -9.19
N ASP A 170 -34.80 -39.83 -9.45
CA ASP A 170 -35.08 -40.62 -10.65
C ASP A 170 -35.45 -42.04 -10.16
N THR A 171 -36.66 -42.48 -10.49
CA THR A 171 -37.20 -43.77 -10.02
C THR A 171 -36.44 -44.95 -10.64
N GLU A 172 -35.96 -44.79 -11.87
CA GLU A 172 -35.26 -45.83 -12.64
C GLU A 172 -33.76 -45.85 -12.31
N GLY A 173 -33.20 -44.70 -11.95
CA GLY A 173 -31.78 -44.53 -11.61
C GLY A 173 -30.86 -44.64 -12.83
N ASP A 174 -31.35 -44.27 -14.02
CA ASP A 174 -30.63 -44.32 -15.29
C ASP A 174 -30.33 -42.93 -15.88
N SER A 175 -30.56 -41.88 -15.10
CA SER A 175 -30.13 -40.52 -15.41
C SER A 175 -28.62 -40.37 -15.53
N THR A 176 -28.21 -39.38 -16.31
CA THR A 176 -26.84 -38.84 -16.35
C THR A 176 -26.80 -37.46 -15.72
N LEU A 177 -25.77 -37.20 -14.91
CA LEU A 177 -25.53 -35.91 -14.28
C LEU A 177 -24.59 -35.07 -15.15
N THR A 178 -25.00 -33.85 -15.52
CA THR A 178 -24.18 -32.96 -16.33
C THR A 178 -24.26 -31.50 -15.89
N VAL A 179 -23.13 -30.80 -15.86
CA VAL A 179 -23.10 -29.33 -15.70
C VAL A 179 -23.38 -28.70 -17.06
N ILE A 180 -24.42 -27.86 -17.14
CA ILE A 180 -24.89 -27.26 -18.40
C ILE A 180 -24.66 -25.75 -18.47
N SER A 181 -24.38 -25.11 -17.34
CA SER A 181 -23.92 -23.74 -17.26
C SER A 181 -22.85 -23.65 -16.19
N ASP A 182 -21.62 -23.36 -16.60
CA ASP A 182 -20.50 -23.18 -15.68
C ASP A 182 -20.71 -21.97 -14.75
N PRO A 183 -20.12 -22.01 -13.55
CA PRO A 183 -20.05 -20.84 -12.67
C PRO A 183 -19.22 -19.71 -13.29
N SER A 184 -19.48 -18.47 -12.88
CA SER A 184 -18.76 -17.31 -13.43
C SER A 184 -17.41 -17.08 -12.76
N ASN A 185 -17.23 -17.55 -11.53
CA ASN A 185 -16.06 -17.29 -10.71
C ASN A 185 -15.45 -18.58 -10.13
N GLY A 186 -15.52 -19.66 -10.90
CA GLY A 186 -14.91 -20.95 -10.57
C GLY A 186 -15.10 -21.97 -11.67
N SER A 187 -14.93 -23.24 -11.33
CA SER A 187 -15.23 -24.38 -12.20
C SER A 187 -16.06 -25.40 -11.43
N ALA A 188 -17.06 -25.99 -12.09
CA ALA A 188 -17.86 -27.09 -11.57
C ALA A 188 -17.65 -28.32 -12.47
N VAL A 189 -17.22 -29.43 -11.90
CA VAL A 189 -16.94 -30.66 -12.63
C VAL A 189 -17.63 -31.82 -11.93
N VAL A 190 -18.33 -32.66 -12.70
CA VAL A 190 -18.88 -33.91 -12.20
C VAL A 190 -17.73 -34.86 -11.88
N ASP A 191 -17.66 -35.32 -10.65
CA ASP A 191 -16.82 -36.43 -10.22
C ASP A 191 -17.71 -37.66 -10.12
N ASP A 192 -17.57 -38.54 -11.12
CA ASP A 192 -18.33 -39.78 -11.23
C ASP A 192 -17.70 -40.92 -10.41
N ASN A 193 -16.65 -40.66 -9.64
CA ASN A 193 -15.86 -41.65 -8.89
C ASN A 193 -15.41 -42.88 -9.72
N GLY A 194 -15.38 -42.76 -11.06
CA GLY A 194 -15.10 -43.85 -12.00
C GLY A 194 -16.28 -44.78 -12.30
N THR A 195 -17.50 -44.41 -11.95
CA THR A 195 -18.77 -45.14 -12.08
C THR A 195 -19.78 -44.40 -12.97
N PRO A 196 -19.49 -44.19 -14.28
CA PRO A 196 -20.30 -43.33 -15.17
C PRO A 196 -21.75 -43.80 -15.44
N ASP A 197 -22.12 -45.02 -15.03
CA ASP A 197 -23.47 -45.58 -15.17
C ASP A 197 -24.16 -45.77 -13.79
N ASP A 198 -23.59 -45.22 -12.71
CA ASP A 198 -24.12 -45.35 -11.35
C ASP A 198 -23.99 -44.00 -10.62
N LEU A 199 -25.10 -43.25 -10.59
CA LEU A 199 -25.15 -41.94 -9.94
C LEU A 199 -25.06 -41.99 -8.40
N THR A 200 -25.04 -43.18 -7.77
CA THR A 200 -25.17 -43.25 -6.30
C THR A 200 -23.98 -42.70 -5.53
N ASP A 201 -22.84 -42.49 -6.18
CA ASP A 201 -21.65 -41.87 -5.63
C ASP A 201 -21.16 -40.62 -6.39
N ASP A 202 -21.93 -40.16 -7.39
CA ASP A 202 -21.63 -38.96 -8.16
C ASP A 202 -21.79 -37.69 -7.30
N VAL A 203 -20.82 -36.79 -7.43
CA VAL A 203 -20.85 -35.46 -6.80
C VAL A 203 -20.38 -34.40 -7.78
N ILE A 204 -20.75 -33.14 -7.54
CA ILE A 204 -20.17 -32.01 -8.30
C ILE A 204 -19.08 -31.36 -7.46
N THR A 205 -17.86 -31.36 -7.99
CA THR A 205 -16.71 -30.67 -7.40
C THR A 205 -16.68 -29.23 -7.90
N TYR A 206 -16.86 -28.27 -6.99
CA TYR A 206 -16.70 -26.84 -7.26
C TYR A 206 -15.35 -26.34 -6.76
N THR A 207 -14.61 -25.64 -7.62
CA THR A 207 -13.35 -24.97 -7.30
C THR A 207 -13.48 -23.48 -7.63
N PRO A 208 -13.44 -22.58 -6.64
CA PRO A 208 -13.41 -21.13 -6.89
C PRO A 208 -12.21 -20.73 -7.77
N ASN A 209 -12.33 -19.62 -8.49
CA ASN A 209 -11.16 -18.96 -9.07
C ASN A 209 -10.24 -18.47 -7.93
N PRO A 210 -8.92 -18.40 -8.17
CA PRO A 210 -7.99 -17.85 -7.18
C PRO A 210 -8.43 -16.48 -6.67
N ASP A 211 -8.36 -16.28 -5.36
CA ASP A 211 -8.67 -15.02 -4.65
C ASP A 211 -10.12 -14.51 -4.86
N TYR A 212 -11.04 -15.36 -5.34
CA TYR A 212 -12.44 -14.99 -5.49
C TYR A 212 -13.23 -15.21 -4.20
N ASN A 213 -13.83 -14.14 -3.68
CA ASN A 213 -14.85 -14.18 -2.64
C ASN A 213 -16.16 -13.54 -3.11
N GLY A 214 -17.29 -14.18 -2.81
CA GLY A 214 -18.61 -13.71 -3.22
C GLY A 214 -19.57 -14.82 -3.62
N PRO A 215 -20.79 -14.46 -4.08
CA PRO A 215 -21.76 -15.42 -4.57
C PRO A 215 -21.37 -15.96 -5.95
N ASP A 216 -21.56 -17.25 -6.19
CA ASP A 216 -21.41 -17.87 -7.51
C ASP A 216 -22.56 -18.87 -7.74
N SER A 217 -22.76 -19.29 -8.99
CA SER A 217 -23.83 -20.24 -9.29
C SER A 217 -23.58 -20.99 -10.58
N PHE A 218 -23.94 -22.27 -10.61
CA PHE A 218 -23.96 -23.08 -11.83
C PHE A 218 -25.30 -23.82 -11.94
N THR A 219 -25.62 -24.30 -13.14
CA THR A 219 -26.82 -25.11 -13.39
C THR A 219 -26.40 -26.50 -13.86
N TYR A 220 -26.99 -27.53 -13.28
CA TYR A 220 -26.83 -28.91 -13.72
C TYR A 220 -28.15 -29.47 -14.27
N GLN A 221 -28.05 -30.63 -14.92
CA GLN A 221 -29.16 -31.33 -15.52
C GLN A 221 -29.07 -32.83 -15.24
N LEU A 222 -30.22 -33.43 -14.93
CA LEU A 222 -30.44 -34.87 -14.94
C LEU A 222 -31.16 -35.27 -16.23
N ASN A 223 -30.59 -36.25 -16.94
CA ASN A 223 -31.10 -36.71 -18.23
C ASN A 223 -31.02 -38.24 -18.35
N ASP A 224 -32.18 -38.89 -18.40
CA ASP A 224 -32.35 -40.34 -18.63
C ASP A 224 -32.30 -40.75 -20.12
N GLY A 225 -32.20 -39.78 -21.04
CA GLY A 225 -32.14 -40.00 -22.49
C GLY A 225 -33.46 -40.43 -23.15
N VAL A 226 -34.55 -40.55 -22.38
CA VAL A 226 -35.87 -40.99 -22.85
C VAL A 226 -36.90 -39.87 -22.67
N ASN A 227 -36.94 -39.25 -21.51
CA ASN A 227 -37.83 -38.15 -21.18
C ASN A 227 -37.13 -36.78 -21.29
N PRO A 228 -37.89 -35.67 -21.28
CA PRO A 228 -37.32 -34.35 -21.10
C PRO A 228 -36.49 -34.29 -19.80
N ALA A 229 -35.23 -33.89 -19.96
CA ALA A 229 -34.31 -33.69 -18.86
C ALA A 229 -34.75 -32.51 -17.96
N ASP A 230 -34.46 -32.59 -16.66
CA ASP A 230 -34.77 -31.56 -15.66
C ASP A 230 -33.50 -30.87 -15.15
N THR A 231 -33.62 -29.62 -14.72
CA THR A 231 -32.47 -28.77 -14.38
C THR A 231 -32.62 -28.11 -13.02
N ALA A 232 -31.52 -28.02 -12.28
CA ALA A 232 -31.47 -27.32 -11.00
C ALA A 232 -30.24 -26.41 -10.90
N THR A 233 -30.36 -25.38 -10.05
CA THR A 233 -29.32 -24.38 -9.81
C THR A 233 -28.67 -24.60 -8.46
N VAL A 234 -27.34 -24.60 -8.44
CA VAL A 234 -26.55 -24.60 -7.21
C VAL A 234 -26.09 -23.19 -6.91
N ASN A 235 -26.49 -22.65 -5.75
CA ASN A 235 -26.05 -21.33 -5.28
C ASN A 235 -24.89 -21.49 -4.29
N ILE A 236 -23.75 -20.91 -4.62
CA ILE A 236 -22.52 -21.05 -3.83
C ILE A 236 -22.21 -19.72 -3.15
N THR A 237 -21.83 -19.78 -1.87
CA THR A 237 -21.23 -18.65 -1.15
C THR A 237 -19.76 -18.93 -0.92
N VAL A 238 -18.87 -18.15 -1.56
CA VAL A 238 -17.43 -18.21 -1.30
C VAL A 238 -17.08 -17.15 -0.24
N THR A 239 -16.62 -17.59 0.92
CA THR A 239 -16.27 -16.70 2.03
C THR A 239 -14.81 -16.27 1.94
N PRO A 240 -14.49 -14.99 2.17
CA PRO A 240 -13.11 -14.52 2.15
C PRO A 240 -12.29 -15.17 3.27
N VAL A 241 -11.04 -15.45 2.97
CA VAL A 241 -9.95 -15.74 3.89
C VAL A 241 -9.05 -14.50 3.88
N ASN A 242 -8.18 -14.38 4.89
CA ASN A 242 -7.27 -13.26 4.96
C ASN A 242 -5.90 -13.69 4.43
N ASP A 243 -5.49 -13.14 3.28
CA ASP A 243 -4.19 -13.40 2.69
C ASP A 243 -3.12 -12.49 3.26
N ALA A 244 -1.90 -13.03 3.37
CA ALA A 244 -0.75 -12.22 3.75
C ALA A 244 -0.46 -11.18 2.66
N PRO A 245 0.02 -9.98 3.02
CA PRO A 245 0.37 -8.96 2.04
C PRO A 245 1.48 -9.44 1.09
N ASP A 246 1.33 -9.25 -0.23
CA ASP A 246 2.39 -9.52 -1.22
C ASP A 246 3.37 -8.32 -1.26
N GLY A 247 4.40 -8.39 -0.43
CA GLY A 247 5.36 -7.30 -0.23
C GLY A 247 6.39 -7.18 -1.34
N THR A 248 6.09 -6.46 -2.43
CA THR A 248 7.12 -6.00 -3.37
C THR A 248 7.67 -4.63 -2.94
N ALA A 249 8.80 -4.63 -2.25
CA ALA A 249 9.52 -3.40 -1.92
C ALA A 249 10.11 -2.76 -3.18
N VAL A 250 9.66 -1.53 -3.52
CA VAL A 250 10.25 -0.72 -4.59
C VAL A 250 11.34 0.15 -3.96
N VAL A 251 12.61 -0.12 -4.32
CA VAL A 251 13.74 0.73 -3.94
C VAL A 251 13.84 1.88 -4.95
N ASN A 252 13.57 3.10 -4.51
CA ASN A 252 13.81 4.31 -5.30
C ASN A 252 15.33 4.60 -5.35
N ASN A 253 15.82 5.27 -6.40
CA ASN A 253 17.25 5.56 -6.61
C ASN A 253 17.93 6.42 -5.50
N ASN A 254 17.20 6.81 -4.46
CA ASN A 254 17.66 7.53 -3.28
C ASN A 254 17.71 6.64 -2.01
N GLY A 255 17.43 5.34 -2.09
CA GLY A 255 17.52 4.41 -0.97
C GLY A 255 16.35 4.45 0.03
N THR A 256 15.27 5.17 -0.26
CA THR A 256 14.06 5.14 0.59
C THR A 256 13.06 4.09 0.08
N LEU A 257 12.57 3.23 0.98
CA LEU A 257 11.43 2.34 0.74
C LEU A 257 10.13 3.15 0.79
N ASP A 258 9.38 3.13 -0.30
CA ASP A 258 7.99 3.61 -0.32
C ASP A 258 7.10 2.41 -0.03
N ASN A 259 6.69 2.24 1.24
CA ASN A 259 5.51 1.42 1.55
C ASN A 259 4.33 2.40 1.70
N THR A 260 3.24 2.12 1.00
CA THR A 260 2.06 2.98 0.99
C THR A 260 1.13 2.73 2.18
N ASN A 261 1.58 1.99 3.19
CA ASN A 261 0.80 1.59 4.37
C ASN A 261 1.65 1.67 5.66
N ASP A 262 1.66 2.85 6.26
CA ASP A 262 1.69 3.13 7.72
C ASP A 262 2.38 2.12 8.66
N ASP A 263 3.61 1.70 8.35
CA ASP A 263 4.52 1.12 9.35
C ASP A 263 5.88 1.82 9.23
N VAL A 264 6.19 2.67 10.22
CA VAL A 264 7.43 3.41 10.31
C VAL A 264 8.52 2.45 10.76
N ILE A 265 9.28 1.91 9.80
CA ILE A 265 10.50 1.16 10.08
C ILE A 265 11.53 2.13 10.69
N THR A 266 11.80 1.95 11.98
CA THR A 266 12.98 2.55 12.64
C THR A 266 14.04 1.47 12.75
N ASP A 267 14.74 1.21 11.65
CA ASP A 267 16.06 0.59 11.75
C ASP A 267 17.09 1.72 11.79
N THR A 268 17.90 1.74 12.84
CA THR A 268 19.06 2.63 12.93
C THR A 268 20.25 1.82 12.43
N PRO A 269 20.70 2.03 11.18
CA PRO A 269 21.86 1.30 10.69
C PRO A 269 23.04 1.53 11.63
N ASP A 270 23.75 0.44 11.94
CA ASP A 270 25.00 0.48 12.69
C ASP A 270 26.00 1.36 11.93
N PRO A 271 26.45 2.50 12.51
CA PRO A 271 27.31 3.46 11.82
C PRO A 271 28.69 2.88 11.41
N ASP A 272 29.06 1.70 11.90
CA ASP A 272 30.34 1.03 11.61
C ASP A 272 30.22 -0.16 10.63
N PHE A 273 29.07 -0.38 9.97
CA PHE A 273 28.89 -1.56 9.12
C PHE A 273 29.57 -1.47 7.74
N SER A 274 30.38 -2.49 7.40
CA SER A 274 30.86 -2.73 6.03
C SER A 274 30.56 -4.17 5.60
N GLY A 275 29.74 -4.38 4.58
CA GLY A 275 29.33 -5.70 4.09
C GLY A 275 28.01 -5.66 3.31
N ASN A 276 27.44 -6.84 3.04
CA ASN A 276 26.04 -6.96 2.63
C ASN A 276 25.19 -6.91 3.89
N ASP A 277 24.27 -5.96 3.96
CA ASP A 277 23.24 -5.89 4.99
C ASP A 277 21.87 -6.23 4.38
N SER A 278 20.91 -6.62 5.20
CA SER A 278 19.54 -6.86 4.75
C SER A 278 18.58 -6.22 5.74
N LEU A 279 17.84 -5.19 5.29
CA LEU A 279 16.71 -4.69 6.04
C LEU A 279 15.56 -5.70 5.89
N ILE A 280 15.13 -6.29 7.00
CA ILE A 280 14.01 -7.24 7.03
C ILE A 280 12.85 -6.56 7.74
N ASP A 281 11.76 -6.33 7.02
CA ASP A 281 10.53 -5.79 7.58
C ASP A 281 9.40 -6.82 7.54
N GLN A 282 8.54 -6.82 8.57
CA GLN A 282 7.34 -7.64 8.61
C GLN A 282 6.14 -6.79 8.22
N VAL A 283 5.64 -6.99 7.01
CA VAL A 283 4.43 -6.33 6.54
C VAL A 283 3.23 -7.09 7.10
N SER A 284 2.37 -6.40 7.85
CA SER A 284 1.10 -6.94 8.32
C SER A 284 -0.07 -6.32 7.58
N ASP A 285 -1.08 -7.14 7.30
CA ASP A 285 -2.38 -6.68 6.77
C ASP A 285 -3.33 -6.15 7.85
N GLY A 286 -2.92 -6.15 9.14
CA GLY A 286 -3.75 -5.72 10.27
C GLY A 286 -4.81 -6.75 10.71
N ASN A 287 -4.91 -7.89 10.04
CA ASN A 287 -5.87 -8.97 10.29
C ASN A 287 -5.20 -10.31 10.64
N GLY A 288 -3.88 -10.32 10.76
CA GLY A 288 -3.09 -11.45 11.28
C GLY A 288 -2.24 -12.17 10.23
N GLY A 289 -2.28 -11.76 8.96
CA GLY A 289 -1.30 -12.15 7.97
C GLY A 289 -0.01 -11.34 8.13
N LEU A 290 1.12 -12.02 7.94
CA LEU A 290 2.46 -11.46 8.03
C LEU A 290 3.26 -11.94 6.82
N ASP A 291 3.91 -11.03 6.12
CA ASP A 291 4.94 -11.34 5.11
C ASP A 291 6.24 -10.60 5.44
N THR A 292 7.38 -11.11 4.96
CA THR A 292 8.69 -10.52 5.22
C THR A 292 9.27 -9.91 3.96
N ALA A 293 9.34 -8.58 3.90
CA ALA A 293 10.07 -7.87 2.86
C ALA A 293 11.55 -7.83 3.24
N THR A 294 12.42 -8.35 2.37
CA THR A 294 13.88 -8.29 2.56
C THR A 294 14.50 -7.37 1.51
N VAL A 295 15.19 -6.33 1.96
CA VAL A 295 15.93 -5.39 1.12
C VAL A 295 17.41 -5.65 1.33
N ASP A 296 18.04 -6.34 0.37
CA ASP A 296 19.47 -6.59 0.39
C ASP A 296 20.23 -5.32 0.00
N ILE A 297 20.88 -4.68 0.96
CA ILE A 297 21.71 -3.51 0.78
C ILE A 297 23.15 -3.99 0.57
N THR A 298 23.68 -3.78 -0.64
CA THR A 298 25.11 -3.96 -0.92
C THR A 298 25.80 -2.60 -0.92
N VAL A 299 26.51 -2.27 0.17
CA VAL A 299 27.33 -1.05 0.22
C VAL A 299 28.62 -1.30 -0.57
N ASN A 300 28.66 -0.85 -1.83
CA ASN A 300 29.85 -0.88 -2.65
C ASN A 300 30.86 0.16 -2.16
N SER A 301 31.66 -0.20 -1.15
CA SER A 301 32.79 0.56 -0.60
C SER A 301 32.52 2.04 -0.32
N ILE A 302 32.50 2.40 0.96
CA ILE A 302 32.53 3.80 1.39
C ILE A 302 33.72 4.49 0.68
N PRO A 303 33.53 5.60 -0.05
CA PRO A 303 34.67 6.38 -0.52
C PRO A 303 35.48 6.73 0.72
N THR A 304 36.74 6.29 0.77
CA THR A 304 37.64 6.64 1.86
C THR A 304 37.80 8.15 1.82
N PHE A 305 37.09 8.84 2.71
CA PHE A 305 37.21 10.27 2.89
C PHE A 305 38.63 10.55 3.40
N VAL A 306 39.43 11.26 2.61
CA VAL A 306 40.73 11.77 3.06
C VAL A 306 40.47 13.22 3.45
N PRO A 307 40.47 13.54 4.75
CA PRO A 307 40.17 14.91 5.19
C PRO A 307 41.16 15.92 4.64
N SER A 308 40.68 17.15 4.46
CA SER A 308 41.54 18.29 4.13
C SER A 308 42.51 18.51 5.29
N THR A 309 43.78 18.60 4.95
CA THR A 309 44.85 18.89 5.90
C THR A 309 45.22 20.35 5.80
N LEU A 310 45.38 20.95 6.98
CA LEU A 310 45.76 22.33 7.10
C LEU A 310 47.28 22.43 7.35
N THR A 311 48.05 22.94 6.36
CA THR A 311 49.49 23.22 6.51
C THR A 311 49.84 24.72 6.48
N GLN A 312 50.50 25.23 7.52
CA GLN A 312 51.05 26.59 7.57
C GLN A 312 52.30 26.74 6.67
N ASN A 313 52.37 27.84 5.91
CA ASN A 313 53.51 28.20 5.08
C ASN A 313 54.49 29.15 5.81
N PRO A 314 55.76 29.26 5.35
CA PRO A 314 56.76 30.14 5.97
C PRO A 314 56.44 31.65 5.97
N ASN A 315 55.49 32.10 5.16
CA ASN A 315 55.01 33.49 5.06
C ASN A 315 53.71 33.73 5.85
N ASN A 316 53.40 32.84 6.80
CA ASN A 316 52.17 32.82 7.60
C ASN A 316 50.86 32.83 6.79
N THR A 317 50.92 32.47 5.51
CA THR A 317 49.73 31.98 4.79
C THR A 317 49.54 30.50 5.06
N PHE A 318 48.40 30.01 4.63
CA PHE A 318 47.91 28.70 4.99
C PHE A 318 47.51 27.94 3.73
N THR A 319 48.12 26.78 3.46
CA THR A 319 47.78 25.95 2.29
C THR A 319 46.80 24.85 2.68
N ILE A 320 45.71 24.76 1.92
CA ILE A 320 44.79 23.61 1.97
C ILE A 320 45.41 22.46 1.18
N THR A 321 45.77 21.37 1.87
CA THR A 321 46.31 20.16 1.24
C THR A 321 45.33 19.00 1.35
N SER A 322 45.24 18.18 0.29
CA SER A 322 44.47 16.91 0.17
C SER A 322 42.93 16.96 0.23
N ASP A 323 42.28 16.69 -0.91
CA ASP A 323 41.01 15.95 -1.00
C ASP A 323 40.91 15.33 -2.41
N THR A 324 40.18 14.22 -2.54
CA THR A 324 39.82 13.56 -3.80
C THR A 324 38.73 14.28 -4.60
N THR A 325 37.94 15.18 -4.00
CA THR A 325 36.87 15.94 -4.70
C THR A 325 37.32 17.32 -5.20
N GLY A 326 38.34 17.91 -4.56
CA GLY A 326 39.00 19.13 -5.02
C GLY A 326 38.56 20.43 -4.33
N ASN A 327 37.52 20.38 -3.49
CA ASN A 327 36.99 21.52 -2.74
C ASN A 327 37.11 21.26 -1.22
N ALA A 328 37.38 22.30 -0.42
CA ALA A 328 37.52 22.20 1.03
C ALA A 328 36.45 23.00 1.77
N GLN A 329 35.93 22.41 2.85
CA GLN A 329 34.97 23.05 3.75
C GLN A 329 35.67 23.35 5.08
N LEU A 330 35.74 24.64 5.45
CA LEU A 330 36.44 25.06 6.66
C LEU A 330 35.45 25.59 7.70
N LEU A 331 35.48 25.00 8.90
CA LEU A 331 34.75 25.48 10.07
C LEU A 331 35.66 26.38 10.89
N PHE A 332 35.21 27.63 11.10
CA PHE A 332 35.85 28.62 11.97
C PHE A 332 35.08 28.68 13.28
N THR A 333 35.74 28.49 14.41
CA THR A 333 35.12 28.57 15.73
C THR A 333 35.81 29.63 16.56
N PHE A 334 35.04 30.61 17.03
CA PHE A 334 35.52 31.64 17.94
C PHE A 334 35.63 31.05 19.35
N ILE A 335 36.82 31.15 19.95
CA ILE A 335 37.11 30.55 21.26
C ILE A 335 37.07 31.60 22.36
N SER A 336 37.79 32.70 22.20
CA SER A 336 37.91 33.75 23.21
C SER A 336 38.50 35.04 22.65
N ARG A 337 38.32 36.16 23.37
CA ARG A 337 38.88 37.47 23.04
C ARG A 337 39.18 38.34 24.26
N ASN A 338 40.42 38.75 24.45
CA ASN A 338 40.82 39.76 25.43
C ASN A 338 41.15 41.14 24.78
N ALA A 339 41.15 41.26 23.45
CA ALA A 339 41.48 42.48 22.73
C ALA A 339 40.35 43.54 22.71
N THR A 340 40.68 44.82 22.97
CA THR A 340 39.70 45.91 22.83
C THR A 340 39.49 46.32 21.36
N ASN A 341 38.27 46.72 20.99
CA ASN A 341 37.93 47.32 19.69
C ASN A 341 38.28 46.50 18.42
N VAL A 342 38.37 45.17 18.50
CA VAL A 342 38.33 44.30 17.33
C VAL A 342 36.90 44.30 16.77
N ASN A 343 36.76 44.71 15.52
CA ASN A 343 35.47 44.82 14.85
C ASN A 343 35.24 43.72 13.82
N GLU A 344 36.29 43.19 13.21
CA GLU A 344 36.15 42.21 12.13
C GLU A 344 37.35 41.27 12.05
N ILE A 345 37.09 40.00 11.76
CA ILE A 345 38.08 39.00 11.36
C ILE A 345 37.66 38.46 10.01
N GLY A 346 38.59 38.27 9.09
CA GLY A 346 38.29 37.60 7.85
C GLY A 346 39.48 36.90 7.20
N VAL A 347 39.23 36.37 6.01
CA VAL A 347 40.14 35.53 5.24
C VAL A 347 40.12 35.94 3.77
N PHE A 348 41.26 35.81 3.09
CA PHE A 348 41.38 36.07 1.65
C PHE A 348 42.30 35.04 1.00
N VAL A 349 42.10 34.81 -0.30
CA VAL A 349 42.95 33.92 -1.08
C VAL A 349 44.09 34.72 -1.72
N THR A 350 45.30 34.16 -1.70
CA THR A 350 46.48 34.73 -2.35
C THR A 350 46.70 34.11 -3.73
N ASP A 351 47.32 34.87 -4.64
CA ASP A 351 47.54 34.41 -6.01
C ASP A 351 48.62 33.31 -6.11
N ASN A 352 49.52 33.21 -5.13
CA ASN A 352 50.67 32.29 -5.13
C ASN A 352 51.39 32.21 -3.77
N ASP A 353 52.35 31.28 -3.69
CA ASP A 353 53.30 30.99 -2.60
C ASP A 353 54.11 32.17 -2.06
N GLN A 354 54.06 33.34 -2.71
CA GLN A 354 54.71 34.57 -2.24
C GLN A 354 53.72 35.53 -1.58
N GLY A 355 52.45 35.16 -1.45
CA GLY A 355 51.41 35.94 -0.78
C GLY A 355 50.96 37.17 -1.55
N THR A 356 51.09 37.21 -2.89
CA THR A 356 50.60 38.35 -3.66
C THR A 356 49.08 38.32 -3.77
N VAL A 357 48.44 39.49 -3.87
CA VAL A 357 47.00 39.59 -4.17
C VAL A 357 46.81 40.56 -5.33
N ASN A 358 46.09 40.13 -6.37
CA ASN A 358 45.93 40.89 -7.61
C ASN A 358 47.29 41.34 -8.21
N GLY A 359 48.34 40.53 -8.04
CA GLY A 359 49.70 40.81 -8.49
C GLY A 359 50.47 41.86 -7.68
N ILE A 360 49.91 42.35 -6.57
CA ILE A 360 50.58 43.27 -5.65
C ILE A 360 51.26 42.44 -4.56
N ALA A 361 52.56 42.68 -4.35
CA ALA A 361 53.31 41.99 -3.31
C ALA A 361 53.08 42.63 -1.93
N PRO A 362 53.22 41.86 -0.84
CA PRO A 362 53.15 42.40 0.52
C PRO A 362 54.11 43.58 0.73
N GLY A 363 53.65 44.60 1.46
CA GLY A 363 54.41 45.82 1.74
C GLY A 363 54.46 46.84 0.58
N GLN A 364 53.82 46.56 -0.57
CA GLN A 364 53.63 47.54 -1.63
C GLN A 364 52.35 48.36 -1.40
N GLU A 365 52.37 49.63 -1.84
CA GLU A 365 51.19 50.51 -1.81
C GLU A 365 50.00 49.86 -2.55
N GLY A 366 48.82 49.82 -1.91
CA GLY A 366 47.61 49.21 -2.46
C GLY A 366 47.39 47.73 -2.10
N TYR A 367 48.31 47.11 -1.35
CA TYR A 367 48.18 45.70 -0.96
C TYR A 367 46.97 45.44 -0.04
N VAL A 368 46.75 46.30 0.95
CA VAL A 368 45.66 46.15 1.94
C VAL A 368 44.30 46.23 1.25
N GLU A 369 44.13 47.18 0.34
CA GLU A 369 42.91 47.36 -0.43
C GLU A 369 42.67 46.18 -1.39
N ALA A 370 43.73 45.66 -2.01
CA ALA A 370 43.63 44.48 -2.87
C ALA A 370 43.24 43.22 -2.07
N ALA A 371 43.81 43.02 -0.88
CA ALA A 371 43.47 41.94 0.02
C ALA A 371 42.01 42.04 0.48
N LEU A 372 41.61 43.19 1.05
CA LEU A 372 40.24 43.40 1.54
C LEU A 372 39.19 43.39 0.44
N SER A 373 39.50 43.77 -0.80
CA SER A 373 38.56 43.66 -1.92
C SER A 373 38.25 42.21 -2.28
N ASN A 374 39.20 41.28 -2.08
CA ASN A 374 39.03 39.86 -2.38
C ASN A 374 38.73 39.01 -1.13
N ALA A 375 38.56 39.68 0.02
CA ALA A 375 38.38 39.02 1.29
C ALA A 375 36.92 38.64 1.57
N GLN A 376 36.78 37.55 2.32
CA GLN A 376 35.56 37.13 2.97
C GLN A 376 35.70 37.43 4.47
N THR A 377 34.78 38.22 5.01
CA THR A 377 34.64 38.35 6.46
C THR A 377 34.33 36.97 7.03
N ILE A 378 34.90 36.61 8.20
CA ILE A 378 34.58 35.41 8.99
C ILE A 378 33.67 35.81 10.15
N PHE A 379 34.07 36.80 10.95
CA PHE A 379 33.25 37.34 12.03
C PHE A 379 33.27 38.87 11.97
N SER A 380 32.14 39.51 12.25
CA SER A 380 32.01 40.97 12.33
C SER A 380 31.30 41.37 13.61
N VAL A 381 31.54 42.62 14.05
CA VAL A 381 30.96 43.23 15.27
C VAL A 381 31.12 42.32 16.49
N LEU A 382 32.33 41.79 16.67
CA LEU A 382 32.67 40.92 17.79
C LEU A 382 32.42 41.67 19.11
N LEU A 383 31.68 41.06 20.04
CA LEU A 383 31.53 41.53 21.43
C LEU A 383 32.68 41.01 22.31
N ASN A 384 32.73 41.43 23.59
CA ASN A 384 33.62 40.84 24.59
C ASN A 384 33.13 39.42 24.93
N PRO A 385 34.04 38.45 25.17
CA PRO A 385 33.68 37.03 25.30
C PRO A 385 32.97 36.66 26.62
N GLU A 386 32.65 37.62 27.48
CA GLU A 386 31.80 37.35 28.65
C GLU A 386 30.32 37.14 28.26
N ASP A 387 29.93 37.48 27.02
CA ASP A 387 28.60 37.20 26.47
C ASP A 387 28.59 35.80 25.83
N SER A 388 27.97 34.87 26.54
CA SER A 388 28.23 33.42 26.51
C SER A 388 27.60 32.68 25.31
N GLY A 389 28.10 32.91 24.09
CA GLY A 389 27.81 32.07 22.93
C GLY A 389 29.08 31.79 22.12
N GLN A 390 29.54 30.53 22.07
CA GLN A 390 30.57 30.15 21.10
C GLN A 390 29.95 30.21 19.70
N THR A 391 30.45 31.12 18.86
CA THR A 391 29.99 31.27 17.48
C THR A 391 30.90 30.48 16.55
N SER A 392 30.28 29.76 15.61
CA SER A 392 31.00 29.05 14.55
C SER A 392 30.48 29.47 13.19
N ARG A 393 31.35 29.42 12.18
CA ARG A 393 31.01 29.76 10.81
C ARG A 393 31.62 28.78 9.82
N LEU A 394 30.80 28.28 8.91
CA LEU A 394 31.24 27.39 7.84
C LEU A 394 31.50 28.19 6.55
N ILE A 395 32.64 27.97 5.90
CA ILE A 395 32.95 28.56 4.59
C ILE A 395 33.33 27.43 3.61
N ASN A 396 32.58 27.33 2.51
CA ASN A 396 32.66 26.21 1.55
C ASN A 396 33.22 26.61 0.17
N ASN A 397 33.86 27.77 0.06
CA ASN A 397 34.30 28.34 -1.22
C ASN A 397 35.84 28.42 -1.30
N PHE A 398 36.52 27.36 -0.85
CA PHE A 398 37.97 27.22 -0.96
C PHE A 398 38.32 25.96 -1.74
N ASP A 399 39.30 26.06 -2.63
CA ASP A 399 39.79 24.95 -3.44
C ASP A 399 41.02 24.31 -2.79
N VAL A 400 41.23 23.01 -3.02
CA VAL A 400 42.47 22.34 -2.60
C VAL A 400 43.65 22.97 -3.37
N GLY A 401 44.63 23.46 -2.61
CA GLY A 401 45.78 24.20 -3.13
C GLY A 401 45.67 25.71 -2.95
N ASP A 402 44.51 26.23 -2.54
CA ASP A 402 44.38 27.64 -2.15
C ASP A 402 45.31 27.96 -0.99
N GLN A 403 45.84 29.19 -1.04
CA GLN A 403 46.64 29.77 0.02
C GLN A 403 45.91 30.92 0.66
N LEU A 404 45.56 30.75 1.93
CA LEU A 404 44.74 31.69 2.68
C LEU A 404 45.61 32.61 3.52
N GLY A 405 45.30 33.90 3.46
CA GLY A 405 45.75 34.91 4.43
C GLY A 405 44.59 35.34 5.31
N PHE A 406 44.89 35.73 6.55
CA PHE A 406 43.90 36.23 7.51
C PHE A 406 44.13 37.71 7.78
N TYR A 407 43.04 38.42 8.04
CA TYR A 407 43.08 39.82 8.44
C TYR A 407 42.18 40.08 9.64
N LEU A 408 42.51 41.15 10.35
CA LEU A 408 41.72 41.68 11.45
C LEU A 408 41.60 43.19 11.30
N VAL A 409 40.41 43.74 11.56
CA VAL A 409 40.15 45.19 11.59
C VAL A 409 39.86 45.61 13.02
N GLN A 410 40.61 46.60 13.51
CA GLN A 410 40.33 47.27 14.78
C GLN A 410 39.86 48.71 14.59
N ASN A 411 39.02 49.18 15.52
CA ASN A 411 38.54 50.55 15.66
C ASN A 411 37.83 51.10 14.40
N SER A 412 37.31 50.24 13.52
CA SER A 412 36.71 50.64 12.24
C SER A 412 35.95 49.49 11.55
N THR A 413 35.57 49.68 10.28
CA THR A 413 34.99 48.63 9.43
C THR A 413 35.82 48.43 8.17
N ARG A 414 35.71 47.26 7.53
CA ARG A 414 36.32 46.98 6.21
C ARG A 414 35.97 48.06 5.17
N GLU A 415 34.73 48.52 5.14
CA GLU A 415 34.26 49.55 4.21
C GLU A 415 34.96 50.89 4.42
N ALA A 416 35.24 51.25 5.67
CA ALA A 416 36.01 52.45 6.00
C ALA A 416 37.46 52.35 5.52
N VAL A 417 38.08 51.16 5.62
CA VAL A 417 39.41 50.91 5.03
C VAL A 417 39.38 51.11 3.52
N LEU A 418 38.40 50.52 2.84
CA LEU A 418 38.25 50.62 1.38
C LEU A 418 37.91 52.05 0.92
N ALA A 419 37.34 52.88 1.80
CA ALA A 419 37.12 54.30 1.58
C ALA A 419 38.38 55.18 1.79
N GLY A 420 39.49 54.59 2.23
CA GLY A 420 40.77 55.27 2.43
C GLY A 420 40.89 55.99 3.78
N GLU A 421 40.12 55.58 4.79
CA GLU A 421 40.28 56.06 6.16
C GLU A 421 41.53 55.42 6.81
N ASN A 422 42.16 56.12 7.78
CA ASN A 422 43.30 55.56 8.51
C ASN A 422 42.79 54.50 9.50
N VAL A 423 42.99 53.23 9.17
CA VAL A 423 42.48 52.09 9.94
C VAL A 423 43.60 51.10 10.23
N SER A 424 43.51 50.42 11.38
CA SER A 424 44.41 49.35 11.77
C SER A 424 43.95 48.01 11.18
N VAL A 425 44.69 47.52 10.18
CA VAL A 425 44.48 46.18 9.58
C VAL A 425 45.72 45.34 9.81
N PHE A 426 45.53 44.19 10.43
CA PHE A 426 46.62 43.30 10.84
C PHE A 426 46.63 42.02 10.03
N PHE A 427 47.83 41.51 9.77
CA PHE A 427 48.07 40.32 8.97
C PHE A 427 49.12 39.44 9.66
N GLY A 428 49.15 38.15 9.31
CA GLY A 428 49.98 37.18 10.04
C GLY A 428 51.49 37.29 9.88
N ASP A 429 52.04 37.94 8.85
CA ASP A 429 53.50 38.07 8.69
C ASP A 429 53.95 39.54 8.82
N ALA A 430 55.12 39.75 9.42
CA ALA A 430 55.71 41.07 9.66
C ALA A 430 55.96 41.89 8.38
N ALA A 431 56.03 41.25 7.21
CA ALA A 431 56.07 41.94 5.90
C ALA A 431 54.70 42.54 5.50
N PHE A 432 53.62 42.11 6.15
CA PHE A 432 52.25 42.52 5.92
C PHE A 432 51.75 43.51 6.98
N ASN A 433 52.40 43.58 8.14
CA ASN A 433 52.08 44.54 9.20
C ASN A 433 52.81 45.88 8.97
N SER A 434 52.04 46.95 8.74
CA SER A 434 52.55 48.30 8.49
C SER A 434 53.04 49.06 9.72
N ASP A 435 52.59 48.71 10.93
CA ASP A 435 53.03 49.34 12.19
C ASP A 435 54.12 48.54 12.93
N GLY A 436 54.24 47.25 12.62
CA GLY A 436 55.25 46.34 13.15
C GLY A 436 55.10 45.99 14.62
N LEU A 437 53.92 46.21 15.22
CA LEU A 437 53.64 45.96 16.63
C LEU A 437 52.66 44.80 16.86
N ASP A 438 51.58 44.69 16.09
CA ASP A 438 50.57 43.62 16.28
C ASP A 438 50.79 42.41 15.35
N HIS A 439 50.50 41.18 15.80
CA HIS A 439 50.87 39.96 15.07
C HIS A 439 49.82 38.84 15.17
N ILE A 440 49.54 38.16 14.04
CA ILE A 440 48.76 36.90 14.03
C ILE A 440 49.73 35.73 14.00
N GLN A 441 49.80 34.98 15.10
CA GLN A 441 50.49 33.70 15.17
C GLN A 441 49.52 32.57 14.84
N THR A 442 49.94 31.65 13.97
CA THR A 442 49.15 30.43 13.72
C THR A 442 49.86 29.20 14.27
N GLU A 443 49.14 28.31 14.91
CA GLU A 443 49.66 27.05 15.45
C GLU A 443 48.86 25.86 14.90
N THR A 444 49.55 24.91 14.28
CA THR A 444 48.93 23.65 13.82
C THR A 444 49.01 22.61 14.94
N ASN A 445 47.86 22.13 15.40
CA ASN A 445 47.79 21.03 16.36
C ASN A 445 47.99 19.68 15.64
N SER A 446 48.37 18.63 16.38
CA SER A 446 48.58 17.27 15.84
C SER A 446 47.32 16.63 15.24
N ASP A 447 46.17 17.26 15.46
CA ASP A 447 44.84 16.68 15.21
C ASP A 447 44.16 17.31 13.98
N GLY A 448 44.89 18.09 13.16
CA GLY A 448 44.37 18.70 11.92
C GLY A 448 43.64 20.02 12.11
N VAL A 449 43.64 20.56 13.32
CA VAL A 449 43.08 21.89 13.68
C VAL A 449 44.19 22.94 13.64
N LEU A 450 43.93 24.04 12.94
CA LEU A 450 44.76 25.25 12.95
C LEU A 450 44.18 26.24 13.97
N THR A 451 45.03 26.80 14.83
CA THR A 451 44.64 27.86 15.77
C THR A 451 45.23 29.18 15.31
N LEU A 452 44.40 30.21 15.20
CA LEU A 452 44.78 31.60 14.94
C LEU A 452 44.78 32.33 16.28
N ASN A 453 45.96 32.75 16.69
CA ASN A 453 46.24 33.46 17.93
C ASN A 453 46.68 34.88 17.58
N PHE A 454 46.05 35.89 18.17
CA PHE A 454 46.34 37.28 17.88
C PHE A 454 46.93 37.94 19.13
N GLU A 455 47.95 38.78 18.92
CA GLU A 455 48.53 39.69 19.90
C GLU A 455 48.11 41.12 19.55
N ASP A 456 47.55 41.84 20.52
CA ASP A 456 47.50 43.31 20.47
C ASP A 456 48.71 43.89 21.24
N ALA A 457 49.22 45.03 20.78
CA ALA A 457 50.49 45.60 21.24
C ALA A 457 50.55 46.00 22.75
N ASP A 458 49.51 45.69 23.54
CA ASP A 458 49.42 46.03 24.95
C ASP A 458 50.18 45.03 25.86
N ASP A 459 50.34 43.76 25.46
CA ASP A 459 51.26 42.79 26.08
C ASP A 459 51.99 41.88 25.05
N GLN A 460 52.54 40.72 25.45
CA GLN A 460 53.28 39.81 24.54
C GLN A 460 52.74 38.38 24.63
N ASP A 461 51.52 38.22 25.13
CA ASP A 461 50.82 36.95 25.18
C ASP A 461 49.93 36.88 23.93
N PHE A 462 50.11 35.87 23.11
CA PHE A 462 49.30 35.64 21.91
C PHE A 462 47.91 35.06 22.26
N ASP A 463 47.22 35.55 23.29
CA ASP A 463 45.92 35.04 23.74
C ASP A 463 44.79 36.08 23.71
N ASP A 464 45.03 37.24 23.10
CA ASP A 464 44.06 38.34 22.99
C ASP A 464 42.89 38.02 22.06
N LEU A 465 43.05 37.08 21.14
CA LEU A 465 41.96 36.52 20.37
C LEU A 465 42.37 35.13 19.88
N VAL A 466 41.44 34.18 19.96
CA VAL A 466 41.68 32.78 19.57
C VAL A 466 40.54 32.30 18.68
N VAL A 467 40.88 31.87 17.46
CA VAL A 467 39.96 31.24 16.51
C VAL A 467 40.56 29.91 16.07
N THR A 468 39.78 28.83 16.13
CA THR A 468 40.19 27.55 15.55
C THR A 468 39.59 27.37 14.16
N VAL A 469 40.37 26.78 13.25
CA VAL A 469 39.99 26.43 11.89
C VAL A 469 40.21 24.93 11.72
N GLN A 470 39.19 24.20 11.27
CA GLN A 470 39.28 22.77 11.02
C GLN A 470 38.53 22.36 9.76
N ASP A 471 38.91 21.23 9.17
CA ASP A 471 38.15 20.63 8.08
C ASP A 471 36.77 20.18 8.60
N ALA A 472 35.72 20.78 8.05
CA ALA A 472 34.35 20.42 8.36
C ALA A 472 33.93 19.13 7.68
N SER A 473 34.64 18.71 6.63
CA SER A 473 34.32 17.53 5.84
C SER A 473 34.56 16.21 6.60
N ALA A 474 35.38 16.26 7.67
CA ALA A 474 35.63 15.15 8.59
C ALA A 474 34.61 15.07 9.75
N LEU A 475 33.81 16.12 9.95
CA LEU A 475 32.73 16.12 10.93
C LEU A 475 31.57 15.34 10.31
N THR A 476 31.07 14.34 11.03
CA THR A 476 29.91 13.55 10.58
C THR A 476 28.83 14.50 10.09
N PRO A 477 28.33 14.37 8.84
CA PRO A 477 27.23 15.21 8.39
C PRO A 477 26.06 14.93 9.32
N THR A 478 25.62 15.95 10.04
CA THR A 478 24.33 15.88 10.73
C THR A 478 23.30 15.53 9.67
N VAL A 479 22.64 14.39 9.84
CA VAL A 479 21.55 13.95 8.97
C VAL A 479 20.45 15.01 9.05
N GLY A 480 20.27 15.78 7.97
CA GLY A 480 19.21 16.78 7.88
C GLY A 480 19.45 17.86 6.82
N ILE A 481 18.90 17.60 5.62
CA ILE A 481 18.40 18.57 4.61
C ILE A 481 19.14 19.91 4.39
N GLY A 482 19.89 19.95 3.28
CA GLY A 482 20.15 21.15 2.48
C GLY A 482 21.11 22.16 3.12
N SER A 483 22.31 22.31 2.55
CA SER A 483 23.20 23.41 2.92
C SER A 483 22.47 24.76 2.79
N PRO A 484 22.20 25.50 3.88
CA PRO A 484 21.90 26.92 3.77
C PRO A 484 23.25 27.60 3.54
N GLN A 485 23.62 27.71 2.27
CA GLN A 485 24.93 28.18 1.83
C GLN A 485 24.80 29.55 1.20
N ILE A 486 24.42 30.62 1.92
CA ILE A 486 24.30 31.93 1.23
C ILE A 486 24.98 33.06 2.02
N GLN A 487 26.15 33.41 1.48
CA GLN A 487 26.99 34.54 1.85
C GLN A 487 26.59 35.75 0.99
N GLY A 488 26.29 36.90 1.62
CA GLY A 488 26.32 38.20 0.92
C GLY A 488 25.32 39.29 1.37
N GLN A 489 25.58 39.91 2.53
CA GLN A 489 25.15 41.29 2.89
C GLN A 489 23.67 41.69 2.81
N VAL A 490 22.73 40.80 3.14
CA VAL A 490 21.33 41.21 3.41
C VAL A 490 20.81 40.39 4.60
N GLU A 491 19.99 40.94 5.50
CA GLU A 491 19.37 40.15 6.58
C GLU A 491 18.27 39.24 6.02
N LEU A 492 18.66 38.31 5.14
CA LEU A 492 17.80 37.33 4.47
C LEU A 492 18.20 35.91 4.86
N LEU A 493 17.19 35.05 4.87
CA LEU A 493 17.34 33.62 4.83
C LEU A 493 17.08 33.16 3.39
N ASP A 494 18.08 32.55 2.76
CA ASP A 494 18.00 32.13 1.35
C ASP A 494 17.82 30.63 1.23
N LEU A 495 16.66 30.23 0.68
CA LEU A 495 16.26 28.86 0.44
C LEU A 495 16.16 28.57 -1.06
N THR A 496 16.73 29.40 -1.93
CA THR A 496 16.56 29.29 -3.40
C THR A 496 17.12 27.98 -3.98
N ASP A 497 18.19 27.45 -3.39
CA ASP A 497 18.79 26.16 -3.76
C ASP A 497 18.15 24.95 -3.05
N VAL A 498 17.21 25.20 -2.13
CA VAL A 498 16.49 24.14 -1.42
C VAL A 498 15.30 23.68 -2.26
N THR A 499 15.15 22.35 -2.38
CA THR A 499 14.02 21.73 -3.08
C THR A 499 13.12 21.00 -2.09
N GLY A 500 11.79 21.11 -2.25
CA GLY A 500 10.82 20.48 -1.36
C GLY A 500 10.37 21.38 -0.20
N THR A 501 9.80 20.79 0.85
CA THR A 501 9.34 21.50 2.05
C THR A 501 10.34 21.31 3.19
N VAL A 502 10.66 22.39 3.89
CA VAL A 502 11.60 22.47 5.02
C VAL A 502 10.83 22.72 6.31
N THR A 503 11.21 22.09 7.42
CA THR A 503 10.54 22.28 8.72
C THR A 503 11.48 22.98 9.69
N PRO A 504 11.41 24.32 9.83
CA PRO A 504 12.28 25.03 10.75
C PRO A 504 11.85 24.85 12.22
N GLU A 505 12.83 24.66 13.10
CA GLU A 505 12.73 24.86 14.54
C GLU A 505 13.39 26.20 14.92
N PHE A 506 12.78 26.94 15.84
CA PHE A 506 13.33 28.21 16.31
C PHE A 506 13.83 28.10 17.75
N VAL A 507 15.08 28.47 17.97
CA VAL A 507 15.61 28.72 19.31
C VAL A 507 15.57 30.21 19.56
N VAL A 508 14.75 30.60 20.54
CA VAL A 508 14.55 32.01 20.89
C VAL A 508 15.17 32.27 22.26
N SER A 509 16.16 33.17 22.29
CA SER A 509 16.67 33.77 23.52
C SER A 509 16.15 35.21 23.58
N SER A 510 15.46 35.56 24.66
CA SER A 510 14.82 36.88 24.77
C SER A 510 15.08 37.47 26.14
N GLN A 511 15.63 38.68 26.16
CA GLN A 511 15.65 39.54 27.34
C GLN A 511 14.44 40.50 27.36
N ALA A 512 13.75 40.64 26.22
CA ALA A 512 12.55 41.47 26.08
C ALA A 512 11.37 41.02 26.98
N VAL A 513 10.64 41.99 27.54
CA VAL A 513 9.60 41.77 28.58
C VAL A 513 8.16 41.93 28.04
N PHE A 514 7.95 41.88 26.73
CA PHE A 514 6.70 42.27 26.05
C PHE A 514 6.02 41.13 25.27
N GLU A 515 4.74 41.29 24.92
CA GLU A 515 4.04 40.44 23.95
C GLU A 515 4.53 40.78 22.55
N ASN A 516 5.48 40.01 22.04
CA ASN A 516 6.09 40.21 20.73
C ASN A 516 5.66 39.12 19.75
N SER A 517 5.45 39.48 18.50
CA SER A 517 5.28 38.51 17.40
C SER A 517 6.44 38.63 16.43
N PHE A 518 7.19 37.57 16.23
CA PHE A 518 8.24 37.50 15.23
C PHE A 518 7.85 36.53 14.11
N GLY A 519 8.44 36.69 12.94
CA GLY A 519 8.24 35.77 11.83
C GLY A 519 9.08 36.12 10.61
N PHE A 520 8.77 35.45 9.51
CA PHE A 520 9.42 35.66 8.22
C PHE A 520 8.38 35.92 7.14
N TYR A 521 8.72 36.76 6.16
CA TYR A 521 7.92 37.01 4.96
C TYR A 521 8.74 36.76 3.71
N GLN A 522 8.06 36.36 2.63
CA GLN A 522 8.73 36.11 1.36
C GLN A 522 8.99 37.41 0.60
N VAL A 523 10.20 37.54 0.06
CA VAL A 523 10.60 38.60 -0.89
C VAL A 523 10.89 38.01 -2.27
N ASP A 524 10.69 38.80 -3.31
CA ASP A 524 10.85 38.37 -4.70
C ASP A 524 12.33 38.34 -5.13
N ASP A 525 13.15 39.22 -4.55
CA ASP A 525 14.58 39.35 -4.86
C ASP A 525 15.36 39.96 -3.68
N ALA A 526 16.69 39.96 -3.79
CA ALA A 526 17.61 40.45 -2.75
C ALA A 526 17.47 41.96 -2.46
N SER A 527 16.70 42.73 -3.23
CA SER A 527 16.40 44.14 -2.93
C SER A 527 15.24 44.30 -1.95
N GLY A 528 14.65 43.19 -1.49
CA GLY A 528 13.52 43.19 -0.56
C GLY A 528 12.19 43.52 -1.23
N LYS A 529 12.10 43.46 -2.56
CA LYS A 529 10.89 43.79 -3.30
C LYS A 529 9.78 42.75 -3.06
N ILE A 530 8.52 43.20 -2.99
CA ILE A 530 7.35 42.32 -2.91
C ILE A 530 6.31 42.74 -3.95
N GLY A 531 6.11 41.91 -4.97
CA GLY A 531 5.25 42.16 -6.11
C GLY A 531 5.65 43.42 -6.88
N ASN A 532 4.89 44.51 -6.71
CA ASN A 532 5.17 45.80 -7.35
C ASN A 532 5.65 46.88 -6.37
N LEU A 533 5.82 46.54 -5.09
CA LEU A 533 6.22 47.46 -4.02
C LEU A 533 7.70 47.30 -3.70
N ASN A 534 8.42 48.41 -3.62
CA ASN A 534 9.77 48.47 -3.09
C ASN A 534 9.73 48.77 -1.60
N PRO A 535 10.80 48.46 -0.86
CA PRO A 535 10.90 48.87 0.54
C PRO A 535 10.68 50.37 0.72
N GLY A 536 9.88 50.74 1.72
CA GLY A 536 9.47 52.12 1.99
C GLY A 536 8.25 52.62 1.21
N ASP A 537 7.76 51.87 0.21
CA ASP A 537 6.50 52.20 -0.47
C ASP A 537 5.31 52.05 0.49
N ALA A 538 4.29 52.90 0.34
CA ALA A 538 3.06 52.78 1.12
C ALA A 538 2.37 51.43 0.84
N GLY A 539 2.02 50.71 1.90
CA GLY A 539 1.44 49.37 1.79
C GLY A 539 2.46 48.22 1.84
N TYR A 540 3.77 48.50 1.87
CA TYR A 540 4.80 47.47 1.90
C TYR A 540 4.72 46.63 3.18
N ALA A 541 4.62 47.25 4.35
CA ALA A 541 4.58 46.54 5.64
C ALA A 541 3.35 45.64 5.75
N GLU A 542 2.19 46.10 5.26
CA GLU A 542 0.96 45.32 5.22
C GLU A 542 1.07 44.13 4.29
N LEU A 543 1.68 44.32 3.11
CA LEU A 543 1.91 43.24 2.16
C LEU A 543 2.93 42.23 2.69
N ALA A 544 4.00 42.68 3.35
CA ALA A 544 5.00 41.83 3.98
C ALA A 544 4.37 40.93 5.05
N VAL A 545 3.62 41.50 5.99
CA VAL A 545 2.95 40.71 7.05
C VAL A 545 1.85 39.81 6.48
N SER A 546 1.13 40.25 5.45
CA SER A 546 0.14 39.39 4.76
C SER A 546 0.77 38.26 3.96
N ASN A 547 2.04 38.42 3.57
CA ASN A 547 2.86 37.43 2.87
C ASN A 547 3.81 36.70 3.83
N GLN A 548 3.48 36.69 5.12
CA GLN A 548 4.21 35.90 6.11
C GLN A 548 4.14 34.41 5.77
N VAL A 549 5.16 33.67 6.16
CA VAL A 549 5.17 32.24 5.96
C VAL A 549 4.59 31.52 7.17
N ASP A 550 3.74 30.52 6.92
CA ASP A 550 3.21 29.65 7.97
C ASP A 550 4.21 28.54 8.31
N LEU A 551 4.95 28.80 9.37
CA LEU A 551 6.00 27.94 9.90
C LEU A 551 5.46 26.57 10.36
N ALA A 552 4.20 26.49 10.82
CA ALA A 552 3.61 25.24 11.30
C ALA A 552 3.29 24.27 10.15
N SER A 553 3.20 24.78 8.92
CA SER A 553 2.93 24.01 7.71
C SER A 553 4.19 23.59 6.94
N GLY A 554 5.35 24.07 7.37
CA GLY A 554 6.63 23.94 6.66
C GLY A 554 6.83 25.04 5.60
N LEU A 555 8.10 25.34 5.32
CA LEU A 555 8.54 26.33 4.33
C LEU A 555 8.75 25.65 2.98
N SER A 556 8.29 26.25 1.88
CA SER A 556 8.72 25.80 0.55
C SER A 556 10.16 26.24 0.30
N GLY A 557 11.01 25.34 -0.21
CA GLY A 557 12.26 25.71 -0.85
C GLY A 557 12.02 26.55 -2.12
N GLY A 558 13.07 27.17 -2.65
CA GLY A 558 13.04 28.04 -3.82
C GLY A 558 12.73 29.52 -3.52
N VAL A 559 12.84 29.98 -2.27
CA VAL A 559 12.37 31.31 -1.84
C VAL A 559 13.41 32.10 -1.04
N LEU A 560 13.27 33.42 -1.03
CA LEU A 560 14.00 34.33 -0.14
C LEU A 560 13.08 34.79 0.99
N LEU A 561 13.56 34.73 2.22
CA LEU A 561 12.80 35.07 3.43
C LEU A 561 13.45 36.21 4.19
N ALA A 562 12.65 37.19 4.60
CA ALA A 562 13.08 38.33 5.39
C ALA A 562 12.42 38.29 6.78
N PRO A 563 13.17 38.55 7.86
CA PRO A 563 12.64 38.55 9.22
C PRO A 563 11.83 39.82 9.51
N PHE A 564 10.85 39.69 10.41
CA PHE A 564 10.13 40.81 11.00
C PHE A 564 9.83 40.59 12.48
N LEU A 565 9.64 41.70 13.21
CA LEU A 565 9.21 41.74 14.60
C LEU A 565 8.11 42.78 14.77
N ILE A 566 7.01 42.39 15.39
CA ILE A 566 5.96 43.29 15.89
C ILE A 566 6.09 43.32 17.40
N ALA A 567 6.54 44.46 17.92
CA ALA A 567 6.65 44.67 19.36
C ALA A 567 5.33 45.16 19.95
N ASN A 568 5.01 44.62 21.13
CA ASN A 568 3.82 44.94 21.91
C ASN A 568 2.48 44.60 21.22
N GLY A 569 2.45 43.53 20.40
CA GLY A 569 1.20 43.01 19.84
C GLY A 569 1.37 41.86 18.86
N THR A 570 0.25 41.54 18.20
CA THR A 570 0.12 40.42 17.26
C THR A 570 0.08 40.85 15.80
N VAL A 571 0.37 39.90 14.91
CA VAL A 571 0.16 40.04 13.46
C VAL A 571 -1.27 40.45 13.13
N GLU A 572 -2.26 39.85 13.78
CA GLU A 572 -3.68 40.14 13.54
C GLU A 572 -4.05 41.57 13.97
N GLU A 573 -3.52 42.04 15.10
CA GLU A 573 -3.70 43.42 15.56
C GLU A 573 -3.02 44.43 14.63
N PHE A 574 -1.83 44.10 14.12
CA PHE A 574 -1.11 44.93 13.15
C PHE A 574 -1.89 45.09 11.84
N LEU A 575 -2.43 44.00 11.28
CA LEU A 575 -3.19 44.04 10.03
C LEU A 575 -4.52 44.80 10.16
N THR A 576 -5.12 44.83 11.35
CA THR A 576 -6.43 45.46 11.60
C THR A 576 -6.41 47.00 11.65
N GLN A 577 -5.24 47.65 11.83
CA GLN A 577 -5.14 49.09 12.12
C GLN A 577 -4.79 50.06 10.93
N ASN A 578 -4.60 49.62 9.68
CA ASN A 578 -3.84 50.33 8.62
C ASN A 578 -4.50 51.51 7.84
N PRO A 579 -3.77 52.56 7.32
CA PRO A 579 -2.68 52.42 6.31
C PRO A 579 -1.55 53.49 6.29
N THR A 580 -1.33 54.29 7.33
CA THR A 580 -0.19 55.23 7.34
C THR A 580 0.45 55.13 8.71
N ASN A 581 1.64 54.55 8.76
CA ASN A 581 2.50 54.43 9.93
C ASN A 581 2.78 55.84 10.52
N GLN A 582 1.80 56.42 11.20
CA GLN A 582 1.84 57.76 11.78
C GLN A 582 2.17 57.60 13.26
N GLN A 583 3.22 58.29 13.67
CA GLN A 583 3.68 58.34 15.07
C GLN A 583 2.50 58.36 16.06
N GLY A 584 2.45 57.35 16.93
CA GLY A 584 1.53 57.27 18.06
C GLY A 584 0.48 56.15 18.02
N SER A 585 0.45 55.29 16.99
CA SER A 585 -0.20 53.97 17.10
C SER A 585 0.71 53.05 17.92
N GLY A 586 0.18 52.44 18.98
CA GLY A 586 0.99 51.77 20.02
C GLY A 586 1.73 50.48 19.64
N LEU A 587 1.72 50.06 18.37
CA LEU A 587 2.46 48.90 17.86
C LEU A 587 3.69 49.38 17.08
N ASN A 588 4.86 48.83 17.41
CA ASN A 588 6.08 49.06 16.64
C ASN A 588 6.36 47.82 15.80
N ALA A 589 6.71 48.02 14.52
CA ALA A 589 7.06 46.92 13.63
C ALA A 589 8.42 47.18 12.99
N TYR A 590 9.26 46.16 13.01
CA TYR A 590 10.62 46.15 12.53
C TYR A 590 10.72 45.10 11.42
N PHE A 591 11.30 45.49 10.29
CA PHE A 591 11.49 44.63 9.13
C PHE A 591 12.90 44.87 8.61
N SER A 592 13.59 43.82 8.14
CA SER A 592 14.95 43.96 7.58
C SER A 592 15.06 45.05 6.51
N PHE A 593 14.03 45.23 5.68
CA PHE A 593 14.08 46.20 4.57
C PHE A 593 13.44 47.56 4.87
N LEU A 594 12.74 47.72 6.00
CA LEU A 594 12.15 49.01 6.34
C LEU A 594 13.03 49.71 7.37
N PRO A 595 13.48 50.95 7.10
CA PRO A 595 14.21 51.71 8.09
C PRO A 595 13.29 51.97 9.28
N ALA A 596 13.67 51.48 10.45
CA ALA A 596 12.98 51.82 11.69
C ALA A 596 13.69 53.02 12.35
N ASN A 597 12.87 54.03 12.69
CA ASN A 597 13.17 55.22 13.51
C ASN A 597 14.31 56.20 13.08
N PRO A 598 14.33 57.46 13.60
CA PRO A 598 15.16 58.58 13.14
C PRO A 598 16.69 58.50 13.34
N ASP A 599 17.23 57.47 13.95
CA ASP A 599 18.67 57.36 14.26
C ASP A 599 19.50 56.72 13.14
N GLN A 600 18.86 56.22 12.08
CA GLN A 600 19.49 55.67 10.86
C GLN A 600 20.20 54.32 11.05
N PHE A 601 19.86 53.55 12.08
CA PHE A 601 20.38 52.20 12.28
C PHE A 601 19.31 51.13 12.03
N ASP A 602 19.72 49.99 11.48
CA ASP A 602 18.83 48.84 11.27
C ASP A 602 18.57 48.14 12.60
N HIS A 603 17.29 47.90 12.91
CA HIS A 603 16.85 47.26 14.16
C HIS A 603 16.80 45.73 14.08
N VAL A 604 17.32 45.15 12.99
CA VAL A 604 17.45 43.72 12.77
C VAL A 604 18.86 43.45 12.24
N ARG A 605 19.56 42.45 12.77
CA ARG A 605 20.90 42.08 12.31
C ARG A 605 21.12 40.57 12.27
N LEU A 606 21.82 40.09 11.25
CA LEU A 606 22.31 38.71 11.18
C LEU A 606 23.61 38.56 11.99
N LEU A 607 23.63 37.63 12.96
CA LEU A 607 24.76 37.36 13.85
C LEU A 607 25.62 36.16 13.41
N GLY A 608 25.03 35.26 12.62
CA GLY A 608 25.64 34.03 12.14
C GLY A 608 24.74 33.33 11.14
N ASP A 609 25.10 32.11 10.75
CA ASP A 609 24.28 31.32 9.83
C ASP A 609 22.92 31.06 10.48
N ASN A 610 21.86 31.65 9.90
CA ASN A 610 20.48 31.54 10.37
C ASN A 610 20.18 32.11 11.78
N GLN A 611 21.04 32.98 12.32
CA GLN A 611 20.81 33.63 13.61
C GLN A 611 20.54 35.13 13.43
N PHE A 612 19.35 35.57 13.84
CA PHE A 612 18.86 36.94 13.69
C PHE A 612 18.66 37.60 15.04
N SER A 613 19.07 38.85 15.15
CA SER A 613 18.96 39.67 16.35
C SER A 613 18.08 40.89 16.10
N PHE A 614 17.33 41.30 17.12
CA PHE A 614 16.40 42.43 17.05
C PHE A 614 16.63 43.37 18.24
N GLU A 615 16.57 44.68 17.98
CA GLU A 615 16.72 45.74 18.99
C GLU A 615 15.39 46.48 19.21
N ASP A 616 15.02 46.73 20.47
CA ASP A 616 13.85 47.54 20.83
C ASP A 616 14.20 49.02 21.06
N THR A 617 13.21 49.90 20.92
CA THR A 617 13.43 51.36 20.97
C THR A 617 13.27 51.97 22.36
N PHE A 618 12.97 51.18 23.39
CA PHE A 618 12.51 51.65 24.71
C PHE A 618 13.21 50.99 25.92
N GLY A 619 14.49 50.66 25.81
CA GLY A 619 15.40 50.44 26.94
C GLY A 619 16.57 51.44 27.00
N GLY A 620 16.80 52.16 25.88
CA GLY A 620 18.06 52.82 25.59
C GLY A 620 19.06 51.76 25.20
N GLY A 621 19.10 51.35 23.93
CA GLY A 621 20.11 51.89 23.03
C GLY A 621 21.54 51.57 23.51
N ASP A 622 21.70 50.49 24.28
CA ASP A 622 22.92 49.76 24.41
C ASP A 622 23.14 49.09 23.06
N LEU A 623 24.27 49.40 22.45
CA LEU A 623 24.57 49.08 21.06
C LEU A 623 24.89 47.58 20.88
N ASP A 624 24.32 46.70 21.71
CA ASP A 624 24.63 45.27 21.82
C ASP A 624 23.64 44.35 21.08
N TYR A 625 22.47 44.86 20.66
CA TYR A 625 21.53 44.16 19.76
C TYR A 625 21.01 42.80 20.29
N ASP A 626 20.96 42.56 21.59
CA ASP A 626 20.68 41.23 22.16
C ASP A 626 19.30 41.06 22.83
N ASP A 627 18.39 42.04 22.67
CA ASP A 627 17.05 42.03 23.26
C ASP A 627 16.24 40.78 22.88
N LEU A 628 16.36 40.35 21.62
CA LEU A 628 15.77 39.14 21.07
C LEU A 628 16.71 38.53 20.02
N VAL A 629 17.15 37.29 20.26
CA VAL A 629 17.92 36.49 19.32
C VAL A 629 17.11 35.26 18.92
N VAL A 630 16.98 35.06 17.62
CA VAL A 630 16.28 33.94 17.00
C VAL A 630 17.26 33.17 16.13
N GLU A 631 17.50 31.92 16.48
CA GLU A 631 18.22 30.96 15.64
C GLU A 631 17.21 30.07 14.93
N VAL A 632 17.42 29.86 13.62
CA VAL A 632 16.61 28.97 12.79
C VAL A 632 17.40 27.70 12.51
N ILE A 633 16.86 26.58 12.97
CA ILE A 633 17.39 25.24 12.75
C ILE A 633 16.49 24.57 11.72
N PHE A 634 17.04 24.00 10.66
CA PHE A 634 16.27 23.35 9.59
C PHE A 634 16.29 21.83 9.67
#